data_AF-A0A956GDJ2-F1
#
_entry.id   AF-A0A956GDJ2-F1
#
_cell.length_a   1.000
_cell.length_b   1.000
_cell.length_c   1.000
_cell.angle_alpha   90.00
_cell.angle_beta   90.00
_cell.angle_gamma   90.00
#
_symmetry.space_group_name_H-M   'P 1'
#
loop_
_entity.id
_entity.type
_entity.pdbx_description
1 polymer ?
#
loop_
_entity_poly.entity_id
_entity_poly.type
_entity_poly.pdbx_seq_one_letter_code
_entity_poly.pdbx_strand_id
1 'polypeptide(L)'
;MTDRDDIDALSPEEKQALEAWTPPVAPPADLAQQLLARLDDEDEGEAPQQQTAPQQPAPQRRRLTLLAMAAAALLALGGVLLFALRPPVPRAGAHVASERSTLRVGRAIAVAEKGAALSWSVDDASGELVVEQRRGEVFYRVDKGRRPFIVRTPRGEVRVLGTCFRVEVRPMRASRAGLIGAAVGAAAATLVFVSVYEGKVLTASTHGRAEVKAGEKATLAAGKAPRVHDAHGAKARVARGAGKGDGRRAGALSSSATAASMPHTPAKLRQQNEQLRAEVADLRSKLEKASGEARKVKMIDLSKEELLSMAKTCELRWDTPGLVGDVPKASSKIVKQLGMNDTERDGVNKAFSEFHERTKKVLRKLYVDVTGDAKGADELSLNALAHEITSKSPRDEIKRAFRQLSHERAGLLAKPADPSKSSAVEQLYRYFMGVGDQVERDIGKAIGPDLARRYREAGKGFGSQSRSSYGCPK
;
A
#
# COMPACT_ATOMS: atom_id res chain seq x y z
N MET A 1 21.25 24.48 18.84
CA MET A 1 21.77 23.67 19.96
C MET A 1 21.85 22.26 19.44
N THR A 2 23.00 21.90 18.86
CA THR A 2 23.32 20.51 18.54
C THR A 2 23.47 19.75 19.84
N ASP A 3 22.83 18.59 19.91
CA ASP A 3 22.93 17.69 21.06
C ASP A 3 24.39 17.27 21.18
N ARG A 4 24.96 17.40 22.38
CA ARG A 4 26.39 17.13 22.61
C ARG A 4 26.75 15.67 22.31
N ASP A 5 25.74 14.79 22.32
CA ASP A 5 25.86 13.35 22.13
C ASP A 5 26.18 12.94 20.68
N ASP A 6 25.87 13.77 19.68
CA ASP A 6 26.13 13.45 18.27
C ASP A 6 27.60 13.66 17.86
N ILE A 7 28.35 14.50 18.57
CA ILE A 7 29.78 14.70 18.31
C ILE A 7 30.58 13.49 18.82
N ASP A 8 30.11 12.80 19.86
CA ASP A 8 30.80 11.63 20.40
C ASP A 8 30.63 10.37 19.54
N ALA A 9 29.64 10.34 18.65
CA ALA A 9 29.42 9.27 17.68
C ALA A 9 30.34 9.34 16.44
N LEU A 10 31.07 10.44 16.24
CA LEU A 10 32.03 10.56 15.14
C LEU A 10 33.26 9.69 15.42
N SER A 11 33.69 8.94 14.40
CA SER A 11 34.97 8.24 14.47
C SER A 11 36.13 9.23 14.65
N PRO A 12 37.27 8.81 15.23
CA PRO A 12 38.44 9.69 15.39
C PRO A 12 38.90 10.35 14.07
N GLU A 13 38.77 9.63 12.96
CA GLU A 13 39.11 10.12 11.60
C GLU A 13 38.14 11.22 11.13
N GLU A 14 36.84 11.09 11.41
CA GLU A 14 35.84 12.10 11.08
C GLU A 14 36.00 13.36 11.94
N LYS A 15 36.33 13.21 13.23
CA LYS A 15 36.65 14.34 14.11
C LYS A 15 37.86 15.11 13.57
N GLN A 16 38.91 14.38 13.18
CA GLN A 16 40.11 14.99 12.62
C GLN A 16 39.87 15.65 11.25
N ALA A 17 39.03 15.05 10.39
CA ALA A 17 38.64 15.64 9.11
C ALA A 17 37.79 16.91 9.28
N LEU A 18 36.91 16.95 10.29
CA LEU A 18 36.09 18.10 10.61
C LEU A 18 36.92 19.25 11.19
N GLU A 19 37.87 18.95 12.08
CA GLU A 19 38.83 19.94 12.60
C GLU A 19 39.79 20.46 11.53
N ALA A 20 40.15 19.62 10.55
CA ALA A 20 40.98 20.02 9.41
C ALA A 20 40.21 20.74 8.29
N TRP A 21 38.87 20.77 8.34
CA TRP A 21 38.07 21.40 7.30
C TRP A 21 38.15 22.92 7.37
N THR A 22 38.91 23.50 6.44
CA THR A 22 38.92 24.95 6.18
C THR A 22 38.08 25.22 4.93
N PRO A 23 37.04 26.08 4.99
CA PRO A 23 36.31 26.45 3.79
C PRO A 23 37.28 27.10 2.79
N PRO A 24 37.34 26.63 1.53
CA PRO A 24 38.43 26.97 0.61
C PRO A 24 38.39 28.41 0.11
N VAL A 25 37.28 29.14 0.29
CA VAL A 25 37.16 30.56 -0.09
C VAL A 25 36.20 31.25 0.87
N ALA A 26 36.60 32.40 1.41
CA ALA A 26 35.67 33.26 2.14
C ALA A 26 34.54 33.70 1.19
N PRO A 27 33.27 33.66 1.61
CA PRO A 27 32.18 34.12 0.76
C PRO A 27 32.42 35.58 0.33
N PRO A 28 32.02 35.97 -0.89
CA PRO A 28 32.09 37.36 -1.34
C PRO A 28 31.41 38.28 -0.32
N ALA A 29 32.02 39.42 -0.03
CA ALA A 29 31.49 40.38 0.95
C ALA A 29 30.08 40.90 0.59
N ASP A 30 29.71 40.78 -0.69
CA ASP A 30 28.45 41.23 -1.28
C ASP A 30 27.45 40.09 -1.54
N LEU A 31 27.72 38.87 -1.09
CA LEU A 31 26.82 37.71 -1.30
C LEU A 31 25.37 37.99 -0.83
N ALA A 32 25.23 38.72 0.28
CA ALA A 32 23.93 39.13 0.80
C ALA A 32 23.22 40.13 -0.13
N GLN A 33 23.94 41.07 -0.73
CA GLN A 33 23.37 42.03 -1.68
C GLN A 33 23.02 41.37 -3.02
N GLN A 34 23.83 40.42 -3.49
CA GLN A 34 23.53 39.65 -4.71
C GLN A 34 22.26 38.80 -4.57
N LEU A 35 22.02 38.25 -3.37
CA LEU A 35 20.79 37.50 -3.08
C LEU A 35 19.55 38.39 -2.99
N LEU A 36 19.68 39.60 -2.42
CA LEU A 36 18.59 40.56 -2.34
C LEU A 36 18.21 41.12 -3.73
N ALA A 37 19.21 41.48 -4.55
CA ALA A 37 18.96 41.99 -5.90
C ALA A 37 18.23 40.99 -6.80
N ARG A 38 18.49 39.68 -6.65
CA ARG A 38 17.76 38.64 -7.40
C ARG A 38 16.31 38.47 -6.99
N LEU A 39 15.95 38.85 -5.78
CA LEU A 39 14.57 38.75 -5.30
C LEU A 39 13.72 39.93 -5.76
N ASP A 40 14.34 41.09 -5.98
CA ASP A 40 13.66 42.29 -6.47
C ASP A 40 13.35 42.20 -7.98
N ASP A 41 14.15 41.48 -8.76
CA ASP A 41 13.94 41.31 -10.22
C ASP A 41 12.80 40.33 -10.58
N GLU A 42 12.28 39.53 -9.65
CA GLU A 42 11.26 38.50 -9.94
C GLU A 42 9.80 38.98 -9.74
N ASP A 43 9.55 40.22 -9.28
CA ASP A 43 8.20 40.68 -8.88
C ASP A 43 7.57 41.78 -9.77
N GLU A 44 8.20 42.17 -10.89
CA GLU A 44 7.59 43.11 -11.88
C GLU A 44 6.79 42.40 -12.99
N GLY A 45 5.96 41.41 -12.61
CA GLY A 45 5.02 40.73 -13.49
C GLY A 45 3.60 41.28 -13.39
N GLU A 46 3.26 42.21 -14.30
CA GLU A 46 1.93 42.80 -14.58
C GLU A 46 0.71 41.95 -14.19
N ALA A 47 -0.12 42.48 -13.26
CA ALA A 47 -1.46 41.98 -12.94
C ALA A 47 -2.53 43.09 -13.07
N PRO A 48 -3.79 42.76 -13.44
CA PRO A 48 -4.74 43.71 -13.99
C PRO A 48 -5.49 44.54 -12.93
N GLN A 49 -5.72 45.81 -13.29
CA GLN A 49 -6.42 46.82 -12.51
C GLN A 49 -7.89 46.44 -12.22
N GLN A 50 -8.22 46.25 -10.94
CA GLN A 50 -9.60 46.30 -10.44
C GLN A 50 -9.84 47.62 -9.71
N GLN A 51 -10.73 48.44 -10.29
CA GLN A 51 -11.26 49.66 -9.71
C GLN A 51 -11.96 49.36 -8.37
N THR A 52 -11.48 49.97 -7.30
CA THR A 52 -12.17 50.03 -6.00
C THR A 52 -12.55 51.46 -5.67
N ALA A 53 -13.78 51.60 -5.17
CA ALA A 53 -14.44 52.84 -4.78
C ALA A 53 -13.72 53.57 -3.62
N PRO A 54 -13.91 54.89 -3.45
CA PRO A 54 -13.11 55.69 -2.53
C PRO A 54 -13.55 55.49 -1.08
N GLN A 55 -12.66 54.93 -0.26
CA GLN A 55 -12.81 54.89 1.20
C GLN A 55 -12.04 56.05 1.85
N GLN A 56 -12.75 56.77 2.72
CA GLN A 56 -12.25 57.91 3.48
C GLN A 56 -11.17 57.50 4.52
N PRO A 57 -10.17 58.36 4.79
CA PRO A 57 -9.07 58.03 5.69
C PRO A 57 -9.45 58.29 7.14
N ALA A 58 -9.46 57.24 7.97
CA ALA A 58 -9.43 57.35 9.42
C ALA A 58 -7.97 57.28 9.93
N PRO A 59 -7.49 58.24 10.73
CA PRO A 59 -6.12 58.23 11.25
C PRO A 59 -6.01 57.31 12.49
N GLN A 60 -4.78 56.85 12.78
CA GLN A 60 -4.37 56.08 13.97
C GLN A 60 -4.43 54.53 13.92
N ARG A 61 -3.89 53.89 12.87
CA ARG A 61 -3.48 52.46 12.93
C ARG A 61 -2.03 52.17 12.52
N ARG A 62 -1.16 53.19 12.43
CA ARG A 62 0.25 53.01 12.01
C ARG A 62 1.14 52.22 12.97
N ARG A 63 0.75 52.01 14.23
CA ARG A 63 1.55 51.24 15.20
C ARG A 63 1.25 49.74 15.22
N LEU A 64 0.10 49.30 14.69
CA LEU A 64 -0.27 47.87 14.63
C LEU A 64 0.25 47.19 13.35
N THR A 65 0.47 47.94 12.26
CA THR A 65 1.03 47.40 11.01
C THR A 65 2.51 47.03 11.12
N LEU A 66 3.30 47.74 11.94
CA LEU A 66 4.71 47.41 12.17
C LEU A 66 4.90 46.10 12.97
N LEU A 67 4.03 45.82 13.93
CA LEU A 67 4.07 44.55 14.68
C LEU A 67 3.64 43.34 13.83
N ALA A 68 2.68 43.53 12.92
CA ALA A 68 2.27 42.48 11.98
C ALA A 68 3.37 42.11 10.98
N MET A 69 4.14 43.09 10.48
CA MET A 69 5.28 42.85 9.58
C MET A 69 6.44 42.12 10.28
N ALA A 70 6.74 42.47 11.54
CA ALA A 70 7.76 41.79 12.32
C ALA A 70 7.40 40.30 12.61
N ALA A 71 6.12 40.02 12.89
CA ALA A 71 5.64 38.65 13.08
C ALA A 71 5.71 37.81 11.78
N ALA A 72 5.36 38.41 10.64
CA ALA A 72 5.49 37.74 9.34
C ALA A 72 6.95 37.45 8.97
N ALA A 73 7.86 38.39 9.24
CA ALA A 73 9.29 38.21 9.01
C ALA A 73 9.89 37.10 9.91
N LEU A 74 9.50 37.04 11.18
CA LEU A 74 9.93 35.98 12.10
C LEU A 74 9.38 34.60 11.71
N LEU A 75 8.14 34.53 11.19
CA LEU A 75 7.59 33.28 10.65
C LEU A 75 8.29 32.83 9.37
N ALA A 76 8.64 33.76 8.48
CA ALA A 76 9.40 33.47 7.26
C ALA A 76 10.83 32.99 7.60
N LEU A 77 11.53 33.66 8.50
CA LEU A 77 12.85 33.26 9.00
C LEU A 77 12.80 31.90 9.72
N GLY A 78 11.78 31.68 10.54
CA GLY A 78 11.55 30.39 11.19
C GLY A 78 11.30 29.26 10.19
N GLY A 79 10.55 29.52 9.12
CA GLY A 79 10.29 28.56 8.05
C GLY A 79 11.54 28.21 7.23
N VAL A 80 12.35 29.21 6.87
CA VAL A 80 13.63 29.01 6.16
C VAL A 80 14.61 28.23 7.03
N LEU A 81 14.72 28.57 8.32
CA LEU A 81 15.60 27.87 9.25
C LEU A 81 15.17 26.41 9.45
N LEU A 82 13.86 26.14 9.58
CA LEU A 82 13.34 24.77 9.68
C LEU A 82 13.57 23.95 8.41
N PHE A 83 13.58 24.60 7.24
CA PHE A 83 13.86 23.93 5.97
C PHE A 83 15.36 23.65 5.80
N ALA A 84 16.22 24.61 6.17
CA ALA A 84 17.67 24.47 6.14
C ALA A 84 18.20 23.43 7.12
N LEU A 85 17.50 23.22 8.25
CA LEU A 85 17.85 22.23 9.27
C LEU A 85 17.35 20.81 8.95
N ARG A 86 16.73 20.56 7.79
CA ARG A 86 16.36 19.19 7.42
C ARG A 86 17.63 18.41 7.09
N PRO A 87 17.89 17.27 7.77
CA PRO A 87 19.06 16.46 7.46
C PRO A 87 19.04 16.06 5.99
N PRO A 88 20.16 16.18 5.27
CA PRO A 88 20.25 15.79 3.88
C PRO A 88 19.83 14.33 3.74
N VAL A 89 18.96 14.02 2.77
CA VAL A 89 18.55 12.64 2.53
C VAL A 89 19.78 11.87 2.05
N PRO A 90 20.16 10.76 2.73
CA PRO A 90 21.33 9.99 2.33
C PRO A 90 21.22 9.55 0.87
N ARG A 91 22.21 9.93 0.05
CA ARG A 91 22.28 9.53 -1.38
C ARG A 91 22.53 8.04 -1.53
N ALA A 92 23.16 7.40 -0.55
CA ALA A 92 23.34 5.96 -0.47
C ALA A 92 23.11 5.46 0.96
N GLY A 93 22.81 4.17 1.08
CA GLY A 93 22.65 3.53 2.38
C GLY A 93 22.30 2.05 2.27
N ALA A 94 22.31 1.37 3.41
CA ALA A 94 21.87 -0.01 3.54
C ALA A 94 21.04 -0.16 4.81
N HIS A 95 20.04 -1.03 4.78
CA HIS A 95 19.15 -1.29 5.91
C HIS A 95 18.71 -2.74 5.95
N VAL A 96 18.79 -3.36 7.13
CA VAL A 96 18.22 -4.68 7.40
C VAL A 96 17.21 -4.54 8.53
N ALA A 97 15.95 -4.76 8.20
CA ALA A 97 14.84 -4.58 9.12
C ALA A 97 14.77 -5.75 10.12
N SER A 98 15.13 -5.53 11.38
CA SER A 98 14.93 -6.49 12.49
C SER A 98 13.45 -6.54 12.95
N GLU A 99 12.74 -5.44 12.73
CA GLU A 99 11.31 -5.22 12.92
C GLU A 99 10.76 -4.33 11.80
N ARG A 100 9.46 -4.00 11.82
CA ARG A 100 8.88 -3.09 10.82
C ARG A 100 9.47 -1.70 11.01
N SER A 101 10.08 -1.15 9.97
CA SER A 101 10.72 0.17 10.00
C SER A 101 10.35 0.99 8.78
N THR A 102 10.21 2.30 8.95
CA THR A 102 9.99 3.25 7.85
C THR A 102 11.26 4.05 7.62
N LEU A 103 11.76 4.04 6.38
CA LEU A 103 12.95 4.77 5.98
C LEU A 103 12.67 5.68 4.78
N ARG A 104 13.33 6.84 4.74
CA ARG A 104 13.30 7.73 3.58
C ARG A 104 14.45 7.37 2.65
N VAL A 105 14.12 7.03 1.41
CA VAL A 105 15.06 6.60 0.37
C VAL A 105 14.91 7.59 -0.79
N GLY A 106 15.72 8.65 -0.79
CA GLY A 106 15.59 9.78 -1.72
C GLY A 106 14.18 10.37 -1.74
N ARG A 107 13.49 10.23 -2.89
CA ARG A 107 12.09 10.68 -3.11
C ARG A 107 11.02 9.64 -2.75
N ALA A 108 11.41 8.56 -2.10
CA ALA A 108 10.51 7.48 -1.71
C ALA A 108 10.49 7.29 -0.19
N ILE A 109 9.35 6.86 0.32
CA ILE A 109 9.22 6.28 1.65
C ILE A 109 9.13 4.76 1.48
N ALA A 110 10.07 4.03 2.06
CA ALA A 110 10.06 2.58 2.09
C ALA A 110 9.67 2.09 3.50
N VAL A 111 8.63 1.28 3.58
CA VAL A 111 8.21 0.59 4.81
C VAL A 111 8.67 -0.86 4.69
N ALA A 112 9.78 -1.16 5.36
CA ALA A 112 10.43 -2.45 5.35
C ALA A 112 9.86 -3.32 6.49
N GLU A 113 9.30 -4.49 6.15
CA GLU A 113 8.86 -5.47 7.14
C GLU A 113 10.05 -6.25 7.71
N LYS A 114 9.84 -6.92 8.86
CA LYS A 114 10.86 -7.76 9.50
C LYS A 114 11.49 -8.75 8.51
N GLY A 115 12.82 -8.73 8.43
CA GLY A 115 13.64 -9.58 7.57
C GLY A 115 13.90 -9.00 6.18
N ALA A 116 13.35 -7.84 5.85
CA ALA A 116 13.70 -7.12 4.62
C ALA A 116 15.16 -6.64 4.66
N ALA A 117 15.84 -6.73 3.52
CA ALA A 117 17.20 -6.25 3.36
C ALA A 117 17.29 -5.41 2.09
N LEU A 118 17.70 -4.15 2.27
CA LEU A 118 17.73 -3.10 1.27
C LEU A 118 19.11 -2.46 1.23
N SER A 119 19.55 -2.08 0.06
CA SER A 119 20.58 -1.04 -0.13
C SER A 119 20.13 -0.10 -1.23
N TRP A 120 20.57 1.15 -1.19
CA TRP A 120 20.22 2.12 -2.20
C TRP A 120 21.39 3.03 -2.54
N SER A 121 21.35 3.57 -3.75
CA SER A 121 22.23 4.62 -4.21
C SER A 121 21.50 5.50 -5.23
N VAL A 122 21.87 6.77 -5.26
CA VAL A 122 21.53 7.70 -6.33
C VAL A 122 22.73 7.73 -7.27
N ASP A 123 22.54 7.34 -8.53
CA ASP A 123 23.59 7.41 -9.54
C ASP A 123 23.91 8.88 -9.85
N ASP A 124 25.16 9.34 -9.72
CA ASP A 124 25.45 10.78 -9.81
C ASP A 124 25.27 11.34 -11.23
N ALA A 125 25.46 10.53 -12.27
CA ALA A 125 25.37 10.97 -13.66
C ALA A 125 23.92 11.13 -14.12
N SER A 126 23.09 10.12 -13.86
CA SER A 126 21.69 10.06 -14.27
C SER A 126 20.74 10.62 -13.20
N GLY A 127 21.17 10.65 -11.94
CA GLY A 127 20.35 10.81 -10.73
C GLY A 127 19.18 9.85 -10.64
N GLU A 128 19.29 8.68 -11.24
CA GLU A 128 18.37 7.57 -11.00
C GLU A 128 18.58 7.03 -9.58
N LEU A 129 17.48 6.80 -8.87
CA LEU A 129 17.51 6.18 -7.56
C LEU A 129 17.30 4.68 -7.72
N VAL A 130 18.33 3.91 -7.37
CA VAL A 130 18.34 2.46 -7.44
C VAL A 130 18.30 1.89 -6.03
N VAL A 131 17.33 1.02 -5.78
CA VAL A 131 17.19 0.25 -4.54
C VAL A 131 17.41 -1.22 -4.85
N GLU A 132 18.39 -1.86 -4.23
CA GLU A 132 18.54 -3.31 -4.26
C GLU A 132 17.78 -3.94 -3.09
N GLN A 133 16.75 -4.71 -3.39
CA GLN A 133 16.01 -5.50 -2.40
C GLN A 133 16.38 -6.98 -2.52
N ARG A 134 17.22 -7.45 -1.60
CA ARG A 134 17.75 -8.83 -1.62
C ARG A 134 16.76 -9.86 -1.09
N ARG A 135 15.95 -9.49 -0.10
CA ARG A 135 14.96 -10.36 0.55
C ARG A 135 13.88 -9.56 1.28
N GLY A 136 12.82 -10.26 1.67
CA GLY A 136 11.75 -9.75 2.52
C GLY A 136 10.74 -8.91 1.76
N GLU A 137 9.93 -8.17 2.52
CA GLU A 137 8.76 -7.46 2.02
C GLU A 137 8.90 -5.97 2.30
N VAL A 138 8.69 -5.16 1.26
CA VAL A 138 8.79 -3.70 1.36
C VAL A 138 7.64 -3.06 0.59
N PHE A 139 6.97 -2.12 1.25
CA PHE A 139 6.03 -1.21 0.61
C PHE A 139 6.75 0.10 0.29
N TYR A 140 6.61 0.57 -0.95
CA TYR A 140 7.18 1.82 -1.43
C TYR A 140 6.06 2.80 -1.77
N ARG A 141 6.16 4.00 -1.22
CA ARG A 141 5.45 5.19 -1.71
C ARG A 141 6.47 6.09 -2.38
N VAL A 142 6.38 6.22 -3.70
CA VAL A 142 7.32 7.02 -4.49
C VAL A 142 6.61 8.27 -4.96
N ASP A 143 7.12 9.43 -4.56
CA ASP A 143 6.61 10.73 -5.02
C ASP A 143 6.85 10.87 -6.52
N LYS A 144 5.94 11.54 -7.26
CA LYS A 144 6.06 11.67 -8.72
C LYS A 144 7.30 12.45 -9.11
N GLY A 145 8.03 11.96 -10.12
CA GLY A 145 9.27 12.57 -10.60
C GLY A 145 9.57 12.22 -12.05
N ARG A 146 10.48 12.99 -12.68
CA ARG A 146 10.88 12.81 -14.08
C ARG A 146 11.81 11.61 -14.28
N ARG A 147 12.65 11.32 -13.30
CA ARG A 147 13.62 10.21 -13.32
C ARG A 147 13.00 8.95 -12.74
N PRO A 148 13.32 7.75 -13.24
CA PRO A 148 12.78 6.51 -12.69
C PRO A 148 13.31 6.22 -11.29
N PHE A 149 12.47 5.59 -10.48
CA PHE A 149 12.84 4.90 -9.25
C PHE A 149 12.87 3.41 -9.57
N ILE A 150 14.01 2.75 -9.31
CA ILE A 150 14.27 1.39 -9.75
C ILE A 150 14.49 0.50 -8.53
N VAL A 151 13.65 -0.51 -8.33
CA VAL A 151 13.90 -1.57 -7.35
C VAL A 151 14.47 -2.79 -8.07
N ARG A 152 15.75 -3.08 -7.86
CA ARG A 152 16.41 -4.29 -8.31
C ARG A 152 16.17 -5.41 -7.32
N THR A 153 15.81 -6.58 -7.85
CA THR A 153 15.62 -7.81 -7.09
C THR A 153 16.43 -8.93 -7.76
N PRO A 154 16.66 -10.08 -7.10
CA PRO A 154 17.35 -11.21 -7.72
C PRO A 154 16.68 -11.78 -8.98
N ARG A 155 15.44 -11.36 -9.31
CA ARG A 155 14.66 -11.87 -10.45
C ARG A 155 14.32 -10.82 -11.50
N GLY A 156 14.76 -9.58 -11.30
CA GLY A 156 14.49 -8.51 -12.24
C GLY A 156 14.34 -7.17 -11.56
N GLU A 157 13.87 -6.20 -12.32
CA GLU A 157 13.75 -4.80 -11.91
C GLU A 157 12.30 -4.34 -11.93
N VAL A 158 11.99 -3.43 -11.03
CA VAL A 158 10.70 -2.75 -10.92
C VAL A 158 10.95 -1.26 -11.10
N ARG A 159 10.43 -0.67 -12.18
CA ARG A 159 10.69 0.74 -12.55
C ARG A 159 9.42 1.55 -12.49
N VAL A 160 9.51 2.72 -11.85
CA VAL A 160 8.34 3.57 -11.60
C VAL A 160 8.67 5.06 -11.65
N LEU A 161 7.68 5.90 -11.97
CA LEU A 161 7.82 7.37 -11.94
C LEU A 161 7.13 8.02 -10.74
N GLY A 162 6.18 7.35 -10.09
CA GLY A 162 5.47 7.83 -8.91
C GLY A 162 4.23 6.95 -8.65
N THR A 163 4.24 6.18 -7.58
CA THR A 163 3.30 5.07 -7.36
C THR A 163 3.43 4.51 -5.95
N CYS A 164 2.35 3.90 -5.48
CA CYS A 164 2.33 3.08 -4.28
C CYS A 164 2.31 1.60 -4.67
N PHE A 165 3.35 0.86 -4.31
CA PHE A 165 3.48 -0.56 -4.65
C PHE A 165 4.23 -1.32 -3.58
N ARG A 166 4.10 -2.65 -3.59
CA ARG A 166 4.76 -3.55 -2.66
C ARG A 166 5.55 -4.59 -3.43
N VAL A 167 6.78 -4.84 -2.97
CA VAL A 167 7.68 -5.86 -3.51
C VAL A 167 7.96 -6.87 -2.40
N GLU A 168 7.65 -8.13 -2.68
CA GLU A 168 7.93 -9.26 -1.79
C GLU A 168 8.93 -10.20 -2.45
N VAL A 169 10.09 -10.37 -1.83
CA VAL A 169 11.18 -11.25 -2.29
C VAL A 169 11.25 -12.45 -1.35
N ARG A 170 10.68 -13.58 -1.79
CA ARG A 170 10.64 -14.81 -1.00
C ARG A 170 11.72 -15.79 -1.44
N PRO A 171 12.61 -16.22 -0.54
CA PRO A 171 13.41 -17.41 -0.80
C PRO A 171 12.44 -18.61 -0.87
N MET A 172 12.44 -19.32 -1.99
CA MET A 172 11.81 -20.63 -2.03
C MET A 172 12.71 -21.56 -1.23
N ARG A 173 12.15 -22.15 -0.18
CA ARG A 173 12.81 -23.33 0.42
C ARG A 173 12.91 -24.34 -0.70
N ALA A 174 14.12 -24.83 -0.99
CA ALA A 174 14.30 -26.00 -1.84
C ALA A 174 13.35 -27.07 -1.30
N SER A 175 12.27 -27.36 -2.03
CA SER A 175 11.38 -28.43 -1.61
C SER A 175 12.22 -29.70 -1.58
N ARG A 176 12.06 -30.55 -0.55
CA ARG A 176 12.83 -31.80 -0.43
C ARG A 176 12.75 -32.66 -1.70
N ALA A 177 11.69 -32.51 -2.49
CA ALA A 177 11.51 -33.14 -3.80
C ALA A 177 12.53 -32.72 -4.88
N GLY A 178 13.12 -31.52 -4.79
CA GLY A 178 14.16 -31.05 -5.71
C GLY A 178 15.59 -31.37 -5.28
N LEU A 179 15.81 -31.78 -4.03
CA LEU A 179 17.16 -31.99 -3.47
C LEU A 179 17.76 -33.37 -3.82
N ILE A 180 16.93 -34.34 -4.23
CA ILE A 180 17.37 -35.73 -4.46
C ILE A 180 17.99 -35.93 -5.86
N GLY A 181 17.89 -34.96 -6.77
CA GLY A 181 18.27 -35.14 -8.18
C GLY A 181 19.45 -34.34 -8.72
N ALA A 182 20.05 -33.40 -7.97
CA ALA A 182 21.07 -32.51 -8.52
C ALA A 182 22.19 -32.23 -7.51
N ALA A 183 23.26 -33.04 -7.56
CA ALA A 183 24.47 -32.86 -6.77
C ALA A 183 25.38 -31.71 -7.25
N VAL A 184 24.88 -30.78 -8.08
CA VAL A 184 25.64 -29.60 -8.52
C VAL A 184 24.74 -28.36 -8.48
N GLY A 185 24.98 -27.48 -7.50
CA GLY A 185 24.49 -26.10 -7.50
C GLY A 185 23.02 -25.89 -7.12
N ALA A 186 22.65 -26.11 -5.85
CA ALA A 186 21.36 -25.69 -5.30
C ALA A 186 21.31 -24.14 -5.16
N ALA A 187 21.23 -23.42 -6.28
CA ALA A 187 20.90 -22.00 -6.26
C ALA A 187 19.50 -21.86 -5.67
N ALA A 188 19.36 -21.17 -4.54
CA ALA A 188 18.06 -20.90 -3.94
C ALA A 188 17.14 -20.23 -4.98
N ALA A 189 16.04 -20.91 -5.34
CA ALA A 189 15.03 -20.29 -6.18
C ALA A 189 14.39 -19.15 -5.37
N THR A 190 14.22 -17.99 -6.00
CA THR A 190 13.64 -16.79 -5.36
C THR A 190 12.44 -16.42 -6.19
N LEU A 191 11.32 -16.13 -5.54
CA LEU A 191 10.12 -15.66 -6.20
C LEU A 191 9.89 -14.22 -5.79
N VAL A 192 9.61 -13.35 -6.76
CA VAL A 192 9.35 -11.93 -6.51
C VAL A 192 7.92 -11.62 -6.90
N PHE A 193 7.16 -11.06 -5.97
CA PHE A 193 5.82 -10.55 -6.20
C PHE A 193 5.82 -9.04 -6.17
N VAL A 194 5.15 -8.42 -7.13
CA VAL A 194 4.96 -6.97 -7.21
C VAL A 194 3.46 -6.71 -7.18
N SER A 195 2.95 -6.01 -6.17
CA SER A 195 1.54 -5.61 -6.07
C SER A 195 1.42 -4.10 -6.19
N VAL A 196 0.55 -3.61 -7.07
CA VAL A 196 0.41 -2.17 -7.32
C VAL A 196 -0.91 -1.67 -6.73
N TYR A 197 -0.83 -0.65 -5.89
CA TYR A 197 -2.01 -0.04 -5.25
C TYR A 197 -2.45 1.23 -5.97
N GLU A 198 -1.50 1.99 -6.52
CA GLU A 198 -1.78 3.25 -7.21
C GLU A 198 -0.80 3.44 -8.36
N GLY A 199 -1.25 4.00 -9.48
CA GLY A 199 -0.39 4.30 -10.63
C GLY A 199 -0.05 3.06 -11.47
N LYS A 200 1.17 3.07 -12.03
CA LYS A 200 1.66 2.04 -12.95
C LYS A 200 3.10 1.68 -12.63
N VAL A 201 3.43 0.41 -12.82
CA VAL A 201 4.75 -0.16 -12.57
C VAL A 201 5.21 -0.94 -13.78
N LEU A 202 6.43 -0.68 -14.26
CA LEU A 202 7.06 -1.51 -15.28
C LEU A 202 7.92 -2.56 -14.60
N THR A 203 7.57 -3.83 -14.75
CA THR A 203 8.40 -4.95 -14.30
C THR A 203 9.22 -5.49 -15.47
N ALA A 204 10.50 -5.77 -15.26
CA ALA A 204 11.40 -6.26 -16.28
C ALA A 204 12.27 -7.40 -15.75
N SER A 205 12.57 -8.36 -16.62
CA SER A 205 13.53 -9.44 -16.41
C SER A 205 14.39 -9.59 -17.68
N THR A 206 15.40 -10.44 -17.64
CA THR A 206 16.18 -10.84 -18.83
C THR A 206 15.32 -11.47 -19.94
N HIS A 207 14.11 -11.94 -19.62
CA HIS A 207 13.22 -12.65 -20.55
C HIS A 207 12.03 -11.81 -21.02
N GLY A 208 11.92 -10.54 -20.62
CA GLY A 208 10.85 -9.66 -21.07
C GLY A 208 10.40 -8.66 -20.02
N ARG A 209 9.42 -7.85 -20.39
CA ARG A 209 8.84 -6.76 -19.59
C ARG A 209 7.32 -6.84 -19.55
N ALA A 210 6.71 -6.37 -18.46
CA ALA A 210 5.27 -6.24 -18.33
C ALA A 210 4.91 -4.97 -17.53
N GLU A 211 3.93 -4.21 -18.03
CA GLU A 211 3.28 -3.14 -17.27
C GLU A 211 2.27 -3.76 -16.29
N VAL A 212 2.26 -3.25 -15.06
CA VAL A 212 1.37 -3.66 -13.97
C VAL A 212 0.63 -2.41 -13.49
N LYS A 213 -0.69 -2.45 -13.49
CA LYS A 213 -1.56 -1.33 -13.12
C LYS A 213 -2.07 -1.47 -11.69
N ALA A 214 -2.63 -0.39 -11.14
CA ALA A 214 -3.31 -0.42 -9.85
C ALA A 214 -4.35 -1.56 -9.78
N GLY A 215 -4.28 -2.36 -8.71
CA GLY A 215 -5.11 -3.56 -8.54
C GLY A 215 -4.58 -4.82 -9.23
N GLU A 216 -3.47 -4.75 -9.95
CA GLU A 216 -2.81 -5.92 -10.54
C GLU A 216 -1.60 -6.37 -9.69
N LYS A 217 -1.17 -7.60 -9.94
CA LYS A 217 0.04 -8.20 -9.36
C LYS A 217 0.90 -8.79 -10.47
N ALA A 218 2.22 -8.66 -10.37
CA ALA A 218 3.14 -9.40 -11.22
C ALA A 218 3.99 -10.38 -10.42
N THR A 219 4.32 -11.50 -11.06
CA THR A 219 5.26 -12.49 -10.54
C THR A 219 6.50 -12.52 -11.44
N LEU A 220 7.68 -12.35 -10.84
CA LEU A 220 8.97 -12.54 -11.51
C LEU A 220 9.63 -13.81 -10.95
N ALA A 221 10.03 -14.70 -11.86
CA ALA A 221 10.64 -15.98 -11.54
C ALA A 221 11.89 -16.19 -12.39
N ALA A 222 12.81 -17.03 -11.90
CA ALA A 222 14.04 -17.36 -12.61
C ALA A 222 13.74 -17.90 -14.01
N GLY A 223 14.42 -17.37 -15.03
CA GLY A 223 14.32 -17.90 -16.40
C GLY A 223 13.01 -17.59 -17.13
N LYS A 224 12.16 -16.69 -16.60
CA LYS A 224 10.81 -16.45 -17.14
C LYS A 224 10.49 -14.97 -17.26
N ALA A 225 9.76 -14.60 -18.31
CA ALA A 225 9.19 -13.27 -18.46
C ALA A 225 8.21 -12.97 -17.30
N PRO A 226 8.06 -11.69 -16.89
CA PRO A 226 7.11 -11.31 -15.85
C PRO A 226 5.68 -11.71 -16.23
N ARG A 227 4.92 -12.23 -15.28
CA ARG A 227 3.52 -12.62 -15.49
C ARG A 227 2.61 -11.71 -14.68
N VAL A 228 1.67 -11.04 -15.34
CA VAL A 228 0.66 -10.18 -14.70
C VAL A 228 -0.56 -11.01 -14.35
N HIS A 229 -1.13 -10.73 -13.19
CA HIS A 229 -2.29 -11.36 -12.60
C HIS A 229 -3.24 -10.26 -12.13
N ASP A 230 -4.50 -10.32 -12.55
CA ASP A 230 -5.52 -9.43 -12.03
C ASP A 230 -5.83 -9.82 -10.58
N ALA A 231 -5.74 -8.88 -9.61
CA ALA A 231 -6.09 -9.22 -8.22
C ALA A 231 -7.56 -9.61 -8.06
N HIS A 232 -8.39 -9.26 -9.04
CA HIS A 232 -9.83 -9.56 -9.08
C HIS A 232 -10.17 -10.82 -9.90
N GLY A 233 -9.20 -11.49 -10.51
CA GLY A 233 -9.44 -12.45 -11.60
C GLY A 233 -8.81 -13.83 -11.45
N ALA A 234 -9.02 -14.53 -10.33
CA ALA A 234 -8.78 -15.98 -10.28
C ALA A 234 -9.89 -16.82 -10.96
N LYS A 235 -10.65 -16.22 -11.88
CA LYS A 235 -11.65 -16.92 -12.69
C LYS A 235 -11.48 -16.51 -14.15
N ALA A 236 -11.43 -17.54 -15.00
CA ALA A 236 -11.45 -17.51 -16.46
C ALA A 236 -10.12 -17.22 -17.19
N ARG A 237 -9.37 -18.30 -17.45
CA ARG A 237 -8.92 -18.63 -18.82
C ARG A 237 -8.44 -20.08 -18.89
N VAL A 238 -9.36 -20.97 -19.27
CA VAL A 238 -9.03 -22.23 -19.95
C VAL A 238 -8.76 -21.90 -21.42
N ALA A 239 -7.72 -22.53 -21.93
CA ALA A 239 -7.01 -22.24 -23.17
C ALA A 239 -7.85 -22.29 -24.45
N ARG A 240 -7.54 -21.36 -25.36
CA ARG A 240 -7.62 -21.56 -26.81
C ARG A 240 -6.22 -21.27 -27.34
N GLY A 241 -5.63 -22.22 -28.09
CA GLY A 241 -4.35 -22.00 -28.78
C GLY A 241 -3.44 -23.22 -28.84
N ALA A 242 -3.86 -24.25 -29.56
CA ALA A 242 -2.93 -25.25 -30.10
C ALA A 242 -2.25 -24.65 -31.35
N GLY A 243 -0.97 -24.31 -31.23
CA GLY A 243 -0.10 -23.98 -32.35
C GLY A 243 0.95 -25.06 -32.51
N LYS A 244 0.82 -25.87 -33.57
CA LYS A 244 1.87 -26.77 -34.07
C LYS A 244 3.04 -25.91 -34.56
N GLY A 245 4.24 -26.24 -34.13
CA GLY A 245 5.49 -25.71 -34.67
C GLY A 245 6.54 -26.81 -34.64
N ASP A 246 6.69 -27.49 -35.78
CA ASP A 246 7.83 -28.35 -36.08
C ASP A 246 9.12 -27.53 -36.14
N GLY A 247 10.21 -28.10 -35.64
CA GLY A 247 11.51 -27.44 -35.65
C GLY A 247 12.64 -28.31 -35.11
N ARG A 248 13.07 -29.28 -35.92
CA ARG A 248 14.32 -30.04 -35.77
C ARG A 248 15.53 -29.09 -35.57
N ARG A 249 16.36 -29.36 -34.55
CA ARG A 249 17.82 -29.39 -34.73
C ARG A 249 18.50 -30.20 -33.64
N ALA A 250 19.20 -31.23 -34.09
CA ALA A 250 20.08 -32.09 -33.33
C ALA A 250 21.39 -31.35 -32.98
N GLY A 251 21.90 -31.61 -31.79
CA GLY A 251 23.25 -31.24 -31.36
C GLY A 251 23.68 -32.24 -30.30
N ALA A 252 24.39 -33.28 -30.76
CA ALA A 252 24.94 -34.34 -29.94
C ALA A 252 26.19 -33.83 -29.23
N LEU A 253 26.25 -33.96 -27.90
CA LEU A 253 27.48 -33.98 -27.15
C LEU A 253 27.44 -35.17 -26.19
N SER A 254 28.20 -36.20 -26.58
CA SER A 254 28.57 -37.34 -25.76
C SER A 254 29.38 -36.86 -24.55
N SER A 255 28.99 -37.30 -23.36
CA SER A 255 29.92 -37.43 -22.24
C SER A 255 29.60 -38.72 -21.51
N SER A 256 30.46 -39.70 -21.72
CA SER A 256 30.53 -40.96 -20.97
C SER A 256 31.16 -40.70 -19.61
N ALA A 257 30.41 -40.88 -18.54
CA ALA A 257 30.96 -41.10 -17.21
C ALA A 257 30.03 -42.07 -16.44
N THR A 258 30.55 -43.28 -16.32
CA THR A 258 30.27 -44.37 -15.37
C THR A 258 29.36 -44.01 -14.19
N ALA A 259 28.08 -44.37 -14.30
CA ALA A 259 27.14 -44.42 -13.19
C ALA A 259 27.02 -45.87 -12.69
N ALA A 260 27.81 -46.21 -11.69
CA ALA A 260 27.62 -47.43 -10.91
C ALA A 260 26.39 -47.26 -9.99
N SER A 261 25.45 -48.19 -10.15
CA SER A 261 24.50 -48.67 -9.14
C SER A 261 23.58 -47.66 -8.42
N MET A 262 22.37 -47.47 -8.96
CA MET A 262 21.15 -47.48 -8.13
C MET A 262 20.01 -48.21 -8.89
N PRO A 263 19.50 -49.35 -8.40
CA PRO A 263 18.42 -50.09 -9.03
C PRO A 263 17.06 -49.49 -8.62
N HIS A 264 16.76 -48.31 -9.14
CA HIS A 264 15.38 -47.85 -9.22
C HIS A 264 14.98 -47.92 -10.68
N THR A 265 14.20 -48.95 -11.01
CA THR A 265 13.69 -49.15 -12.36
C THR A 265 12.94 -47.89 -12.81
N PRO A 266 13.24 -47.32 -13.99
CA PRO A 266 12.56 -46.14 -14.53
C PRO A 266 11.03 -46.26 -14.53
N ALA A 267 10.51 -47.49 -14.61
CA ALA A 267 9.09 -47.79 -14.48
C ALA A 267 8.49 -47.39 -13.12
N LYS A 268 9.17 -47.70 -12.00
CA LYS A 268 8.69 -47.37 -10.65
C LYS A 268 8.63 -45.86 -10.43
N LEU A 269 9.61 -45.12 -10.95
CA LEU A 269 9.63 -43.66 -10.89
C LEU A 269 8.50 -43.03 -11.73
N ARG A 270 8.18 -43.59 -12.89
CA ARG A 270 7.04 -43.12 -13.71
C ARG A 270 5.71 -43.35 -12.99
N GLN A 271 5.53 -44.54 -12.42
CA GLN A 271 4.34 -44.87 -11.64
C GLN A 271 4.16 -43.95 -10.41
N GLN A 272 5.24 -43.70 -9.66
CA GLN A 272 5.20 -42.77 -8.52
C GLN A 272 4.89 -41.33 -8.95
N ASN A 273 5.44 -40.89 -10.09
CA ASN A 273 5.13 -39.55 -10.63
C ASN A 273 3.66 -39.43 -11.06
N GLU A 274 3.07 -40.47 -11.64
CA GLU A 274 1.65 -40.49 -11.99
C GLU A 274 0.74 -40.47 -10.75
N GLN A 275 1.07 -41.26 -9.72
CA GLN A 275 0.37 -41.24 -8.44
C GLN A 275 0.40 -39.86 -7.77
N LEU A 276 1.58 -39.24 -7.69
CA LEU A 276 1.73 -37.90 -7.11
C LEU A 276 0.96 -36.84 -7.92
N ARG A 277 0.92 -36.96 -9.25
CA ARG A 277 0.12 -36.05 -10.10
C ARG A 277 -1.37 -36.21 -9.85
N ALA A 278 -1.86 -37.43 -9.69
CA ALA A 278 -3.25 -37.71 -9.35
C ALA A 278 -3.61 -37.16 -7.96
N GLU A 279 -2.75 -37.36 -6.97
CA GLU A 279 -2.94 -36.84 -5.61
C GLU A 279 -2.95 -35.30 -5.58
N VAL A 280 -2.03 -34.65 -6.29
CA VAL A 280 -2.02 -33.18 -6.40
C VAL A 280 -3.28 -32.66 -7.11
N ALA A 281 -3.78 -33.36 -8.12
CA ALA A 281 -5.03 -32.99 -8.80
C ALA A 281 -6.25 -33.12 -7.87
N ASP A 282 -6.34 -34.20 -7.10
CA ASP A 282 -7.40 -34.41 -6.12
C ASP A 282 -7.34 -33.36 -4.99
N LEU A 283 -6.17 -33.13 -4.41
CA LEU A 283 -5.99 -32.10 -3.38
C LEU A 283 -6.33 -30.71 -3.89
N ARG A 284 -6.00 -30.37 -5.15
CA ARG A 284 -6.42 -29.11 -5.77
C ARG A 284 -7.93 -29.03 -5.92
N SER A 285 -8.58 -30.09 -6.37
CA SER A 285 -10.05 -30.15 -6.50
C SER A 285 -10.73 -29.99 -5.14
N LYS A 286 -10.25 -30.68 -4.10
CA LYS A 286 -10.73 -30.55 -2.72
C LYS A 286 -10.52 -29.14 -2.19
N LEU A 287 -9.36 -28.52 -2.43
CA LEU A 287 -9.08 -27.14 -2.05
C LEU A 287 -9.99 -26.15 -2.80
N GLU A 288 -10.27 -26.37 -4.09
CA GLU A 288 -11.18 -25.55 -4.87
C GLU A 288 -12.63 -25.66 -4.36
N LYS A 289 -13.09 -26.86 -4.02
CA LYS A 289 -14.42 -27.07 -3.42
C LYS A 289 -14.50 -26.43 -2.03
N ALA A 290 -13.55 -26.73 -1.15
CA ALA A 290 -13.50 -26.16 0.20
C ALA A 290 -13.36 -24.64 0.18
N SER A 291 -12.56 -24.08 -0.74
CA SER A 291 -12.44 -22.63 -0.91
C SER A 291 -13.67 -22.00 -1.58
N GLY A 292 -14.38 -22.73 -2.44
CA GLY A 292 -15.64 -22.30 -3.04
C GLY A 292 -16.77 -22.21 -2.01
N GLU A 293 -16.84 -23.19 -1.11
CA GLU A 293 -17.77 -23.19 0.02
C GLU A 293 -17.37 -22.15 1.08
N ALA A 294 -16.08 -22.08 1.42
CA ALA A 294 -15.53 -21.03 2.28
C ALA A 294 -15.55 -19.62 1.63
N ARG A 295 -15.98 -19.50 0.36
CA ARG A 295 -16.26 -18.22 -0.32
C ARG A 295 -17.72 -17.81 -0.25
N LYS A 296 -18.65 -18.71 0.09
CA LYS A 296 -20.05 -18.34 0.38
C LYS A 296 -20.18 -17.84 1.82
N VAL A 297 -19.26 -16.97 2.22
CA VAL A 297 -19.28 -16.35 3.53
C VAL A 297 -20.42 -15.36 3.52
N LYS A 298 -21.45 -15.65 4.31
CA LYS A 298 -22.54 -14.73 4.56
C LYS A 298 -21.96 -13.46 5.21
N MET A 299 -22.25 -12.32 4.58
CA MET A 299 -21.75 -11.00 5.01
C MET A 299 -22.82 -10.18 5.72
N ILE A 300 -24.08 -10.37 5.33
CA ILE A 300 -25.27 -9.68 5.83
C ILE A 300 -26.17 -10.67 6.58
N ASP A 301 -26.94 -10.19 7.56
CA ASP A 301 -27.95 -10.96 8.31
C ASP A 301 -27.44 -12.18 9.05
N LEU A 302 -26.22 -12.09 9.57
CA LEU A 302 -25.62 -13.14 10.39
C LEU A 302 -26.56 -13.52 11.55
N SER A 303 -26.87 -14.80 11.68
CA SER A 303 -27.70 -15.31 12.78
C SER A 303 -26.98 -15.14 14.12
N LYS A 304 -27.72 -15.27 15.22
CA LYS A 304 -27.15 -15.22 16.57
C LYS A 304 -26.06 -16.27 16.76
N GLU A 305 -26.28 -17.48 16.26
CA GLU A 305 -25.34 -18.61 16.30
C GLU A 305 -24.09 -18.33 15.46
N GLU A 306 -24.25 -17.74 14.27
CA GLU A 306 -23.14 -17.31 13.42
C GLU A 306 -22.28 -16.24 14.13
N LEU A 307 -22.92 -15.26 14.79
CA LEU A 307 -22.24 -14.22 15.56
C LEU A 307 -21.51 -14.80 16.79
N LEU A 308 -22.13 -15.74 17.51
CA LEU A 308 -21.49 -16.45 18.62
C LEU A 308 -20.27 -17.26 18.14
N SER A 309 -20.36 -17.90 16.97
CA SER A 309 -19.23 -18.61 16.36
C SER A 309 -18.09 -17.66 16.00
N MET A 310 -18.40 -16.51 15.41
CA MET A 310 -17.42 -15.47 15.08
C MET A 310 -16.73 -14.88 16.31
N ALA A 311 -17.45 -14.71 17.43
CA ALA A 311 -16.86 -14.23 18.68
C ALA A 311 -15.77 -15.17 19.23
N LYS A 312 -15.91 -16.49 19.05
CA LYS A 312 -14.90 -17.48 19.47
C LYS A 312 -13.56 -17.30 18.75
N THR A 313 -13.57 -16.78 17.52
CA THR A 313 -12.38 -16.57 16.71
C THR A 313 -12.02 -15.09 16.54
N CYS A 314 -12.70 -14.20 17.28
CA CYS A 314 -12.56 -12.74 17.16
C CYS A 314 -12.71 -12.29 15.70
N GLU A 315 -13.64 -12.89 14.96
CA GLU A 315 -13.87 -12.61 13.56
C GLU A 315 -14.85 -11.45 13.41
N LEU A 316 -14.50 -10.49 12.55
CA LEU A 316 -15.37 -9.42 12.11
C LEU A 316 -15.65 -9.57 10.61
N ARG A 317 -16.92 -9.36 10.23
CA ARG A 317 -17.39 -9.27 8.85
C ARG A 317 -18.17 -8.00 8.65
N TRP A 318 -17.91 -7.32 7.55
CA TRP A 318 -18.63 -6.12 7.17
C TRP A 318 -18.61 -5.93 5.66
N ASP A 319 -19.64 -5.28 5.15
CA ASP A 319 -19.71 -4.81 3.78
C ASP A 319 -19.79 -3.28 3.78
N THR A 320 -19.10 -2.67 2.83
CA THR A 320 -19.15 -1.22 2.58
C THR A 320 -19.24 -0.98 1.09
N PRO A 321 -19.79 0.16 0.65
CA PRO A 321 -19.50 0.66 -0.69
C PRO A 321 -17.98 0.79 -0.89
N GLY A 322 -17.54 0.77 -2.15
CA GLY A 322 -16.13 0.93 -2.48
C GLY A 322 -15.53 2.22 -1.90
N LEU A 323 -14.40 2.09 -1.21
CA LEU A 323 -13.62 3.22 -0.66
C LEU A 323 -12.46 3.66 -1.58
N VAL A 324 -12.23 2.94 -2.68
CA VAL A 324 -11.11 3.15 -3.59
C VAL A 324 -11.61 3.81 -4.88
N GLY A 325 -10.95 4.90 -5.27
CA GLY A 325 -11.24 5.62 -6.51
C GLY A 325 -12.47 6.51 -6.40
N ASP A 326 -13.22 6.61 -7.49
CA ASP A 326 -14.44 7.42 -7.58
C ASP A 326 -15.54 6.90 -6.67
N VAL A 327 -16.48 7.79 -6.32
CA VAL A 327 -17.70 7.43 -5.61
C VAL A 327 -18.40 6.29 -6.35
N PRO A 328 -18.70 5.16 -5.67
CA PRO A 328 -19.34 4.03 -6.33
C PRO A 328 -20.71 4.47 -6.86
N LYS A 329 -21.04 3.99 -8.06
CA LYS A 329 -22.36 4.18 -8.66
C LYS A 329 -23.21 2.93 -8.50
N ALA A 330 -24.52 3.09 -8.60
CA ALA A 330 -25.45 1.99 -8.61
C ALA A 330 -25.11 1.00 -9.73
N SER A 331 -24.99 -0.29 -9.39
CA SER A 331 -24.69 -1.34 -10.38
C SER A 331 -25.81 -1.43 -11.43
N SER A 332 -25.46 -1.24 -12.70
CA SER A 332 -26.41 -1.39 -13.81
C SER A 332 -27.06 -2.77 -13.86
N LYS A 333 -26.32 -3.81 -13.46
CA LYS A 333 -26.83 -5.18 -13.35
C LYS A 333 -27.92 -5.29 -12.28
N ILE A 334 -27.69 -4.76 -11.09
CA ILE A 334 -28.67 -4.82 -9.99
C ILE A 334 -29.89 -3.95 -10.32
N VAL A 335 -29.67 -2.76 -10.86
CA VAL A 335 -30.74 -1.86 -11.32
C VAL A 335 -31.66 -2.56 -12.32
N LYS A 336 -31.08 -3.21 -13.34
CA LYS A 336 -31.86 -3.99 -14.33
C LYS A 336 -32.57 -5.19 -13.68
N GLN A 337 -31.90 -5.92 -12.80
CA GLN A 337 -32.45 -7.09 -12.12
C GLN A 337 -33.67 -6.74 -11.25
N LEU A 338 -33.65 -5.56 -10.62
CA LEU A 338 -34.71 -5.12 -9.71
C LEU A 338 -35.77 -4.25 -10.39
N GLY A 339 -35.65 -4.00 -11.70
CA GLY A 339 -36.59 -3.16 -12.44
C GLY A 339 -36.59 -1.70 -11.99
N MET A 340 -35.45 -1.20 -11.50
CA MET A 340 -35.37 0.16 -10.97
C MET A 340 -35.41 1.21 -12.09
N ASN A 341 -36.16 2.28 -11.88
CA ASN A 341 -36.20 3.44 -12.77
C ASN A 341 -34.99 4.37 -12.54
N ASP A 342 -34.88 5.43 -13.35
CA ASP A 342 -33.74 6.35 -13.27
C ASP A 342 -33.76 7.19 -11.98
N THR A 343 -34.92 7.60 -11.48
CA THR A 343 -35.05 8.32 -10.20
C THR A 343 -34.56 7.48 -9.02
N GLU A 344 -34.90 6.19 -8.99
CA GLU A 344 -34.42 5.27 -7.97
C GLU A 344 -32.91 5.03 -8.06
N ARG A 345 -32.38 4.88 -9.29
CA ARG A 345 -30.94 4.79 -9.53
C ARG A 345 -30.21 6.02 -9.00
N ASP A 346 -30.73 7.21 -9.26
CA ASP A 346 -30.16 8.47 -8.80
C ASP A 346 -30.23 8.62 -7.28
N GLY A 347 -31.31 8.13 -6.66
CA GLY A 347 -31.43 8.01 -5.21
C GLY A 347 -30.31 7.17 -4.60
N VAL A 348 -29.99 6.00 -5.18
CA VAL A 348 -28.86 5.16 -4.74
C VAL A 348 -27.52 5.88 -4.94
N ASN A 349 -27.31 6.49 -6.10
CA ASN A 349 -26.07 7.23 -6.40
C ASN A 349 -25.84 8.38 -5.40
N LYS A 350 -26.90 9.11 -5.06
CA LYS A 350 -26.85 10.18 -4.05
C LYS A 350 -26.47 9.63 -2.68
N ALA A 351 -27.10 8.53 -2.24
CA ALA A 351 -26.78 7.90 -0.96
C ALA A 351 -25.31 7.44 -0.89
N PHE A 352 -24.74 6.92 -1.99
CA PHE A 352 -23.32 6.58 -2.06
C PHE A 352 -22.39 7.79 -1.98
N SER A 353 -22.76 8.92 -2.61
CA SER A 353 -22.00 10.17 -2.52
C SER A 353 -21.98 10.71 -1.09
N GLU A 354 -23.14 10.76 -0.43
CA GLU A 354 -23.25 11.21 0.96
C GLU A 354 -22.48 10.28 1.92
N PHE A 355 -22.53 8.97 1.68
CA PHE A 355 -21.70 8.00 2.40
C PHE A 355 -20.20 8.29 2.24
N HIS A 356 -19.74 8.58 1.03
CA HIS A 356 -18.34 8.85 0.75
C HIS A 356 -17.86 10.08 1.53
N GLU A 357 -18.64 11.17 1.51
CA GLU A 357 -18.33 12.39 2.26
C GLU A 357 -18.32 12.18 3.78
N ARG A 358 -19.28 11.44 4.33
CA ARG A 358 -19.28 11.10 5.76
C ARG A 358 -18.08 10.23 6.14
N THR A 359 -17.75 9.24 5.31
CA THR A 359 -16.59 8.37 5.54
C THR A 359 -15.29 9.17 5.51
N LYS A 360 -15.15 10.10 4.57
CA LYS A 360 -14.02 11.02 4.50
C LYS A 360 -13.83 11.79 5.80
N LYS A 361 -14.90 12.38 6.34
CA LYS A 361 -14.85 13.13 7.60
C LYS A 361 -14.43 12.25 8.77
N VAL A 362 -15.03 11.06 8.91
CA VAL A 362 -14.69 10.10 9.99
C VAL A 362 -13.23 9.66 9.89
N LEU A 363 -12.78 9.21 8.72
CA LEU A 363 -11.41 8.72 8.54
C LEU A 363 -10.36 9.82 8.72
N ARG A 364 -10.63 11.05 8.27
CA ARG A 364 -9.73 12.19 8.52
C ARG A 364 -9.60 12.48 10.01
N LYS A 365 -10.72 12.54 10.73
CA LYS A 365 -10.69 12.72 12.18
C LYS A 365 -9.85 11.64 12.86
N LEU A 366 -10.14 10.36 12.60
CA LEU A 366 -9.41 9.25 13.21
C LEU A 366 -7.92 9.24 12.84
N TYR A 367 -7.58 9.63 11.61
CA TYR A 367 -6.19 9.77 11.19
C TYR A 367 -5.47 10.86 11.99
N VAL A 368 -6.09 12.04 12.16
CA VAL A 368 -5.51 13.13 12.97
C VAL A 368 -5.37 12.71 14.43
N ASP A 369 -6.36 12.02 14.99
CA ASP A 369 -6.30 11.53 16.36
C ASP A 369 -5.11 10.56 16.58
N VAL A 370 -4.76 9.75 15.56
CA VAL A 370 -3.63 8.79 15.64
C VAL A 370 -2.28 9.44 15.33
N THR A 371 -2.24 10.42 14.44
CA THR A 371 -0.98 10.90 13.83
C THR A 371 -0.60 12.33 14.18
N GLY A 372 -1.55 13.15 14.63
CA GLY A 372 -1.41 14.60 14.75
C GLY A 372 -1.30 15.35 13.40
N ASP A 373 -1.37 14.67 12.26
CA ASP A 373 -1.09 15.23 10.94
C ASP A 373 -2.37 15.69 10.22
N ALA A 374 -2.84 16.89 10.52
CA ALA A 374 -4.02 17.45 9.86
C ALA A 374 -3.84 17.62 8.34
N LYS A 375 -2.62 17.98 7.89
CA LYS A 375 -2.34 18.23 6.48
C LYS A 375 -2.36 16.93 5.67
N GLY A 376 -1.71 15.87 6.14
CA GLY A 376 -1.76 14.56 5.48
C GLY A 376 -3.17 13.98 5.43
N ALA A 377 -4.03 14.29 6.41
CA ALA A 377 -5.44 13.89 6.37
C ALA A 377 -6.16 14.42 5.12
N ASP A 378 -5.78 15.61 4.64
CA ASP A 378 -6.40 16.22 3.46
C ASP A 378 -5.91 15.63 2.14
N GLU A 379 -4.66 15.18 2.08
CA GLU A 379 -3.99 14.68 0.87
C GLU A 379 -4.19 13.18 0.63
N LEU A 380 -4.51 12.41 1.67
CA LEU A 380 -4.64 10.96 1.59
C LEU A 380 -6.02 10.51 1.07
N SER A 381 -6.03 9.44 0.27
CA SER A 381 -7.26 8.74 -0.10
C SER A 381 -7.90 8.02 1.09
N LEU A 382 -9.21 7.72 1.02
CA LEU A 382 -9.93 7.02 2.11
C LEU A 382 -9.27 5.70 2.50
N ASN A 383 -8.85 4.92 1.51
CA ASN A 383 -8.16 3.66 1.77
C ASN A 383 -6.79 3.87 2.42
N ALA A 384 -6.04 4.90 2.00
CA ALA A 384 -4.77 5.24 2.63
C ALA A 384 -4.96 5.69 4.08
N LEU A 385 -5.98 6.52 4.37
CA LEU A 385 -6.33 6.93 5.74
C LEU A 385 -6.62 5.71 6.63
N ALA A 386 -7.51 4.80 6.18
CA ALA A 386 -7.85 3.59 6.94
C ALA A 386 -6.62 2.68 7.16
N HIS A 387 -5.75 2.58 6.16
CA HIS A 387 -4.52 1.81 6.26
C HIS A 387 -3.54 2.43 7.27
N GLU A 388 -3.35 3.74 7.23
CA GLU A 388 -2.47 4.47 8.15
C GLU A 388 -2.95 4.41 9.59
N ILE A 389 -4.26 4.57 9.83
CA ILE A 389 -4.86 4.41 11.17
C ILE A 389 -4.53 3.02 11.71
N THR A 390 -4.76 1.97 10.90
CA THR A 390 -4.53 0.59 11.33
C THR A 390 -3.04 0.30 11.52
N SER A 391 -2.17 0.79 10.63
CA SER A 391 -0.74 0.48 10.63
C SER A 391 0.02 1.16 11.77
N LYS A 392 -0.45 2.34 12.20
CA LYS A 392 0.12 3.10 13.31
C LYS A 392 -0.49 2.77 14.67
N SER A 393 -1.59 2.01 14.70
CA SER A 393 -2.19 1.58 15.94
C SER A 393 -1.40 0.44 16.61
N PRO A 394 -1.26 0.44 17.95
CA PRO A 394 -0.64 -0.67 18.67
C PRO A 394 -1.30 -2.01 18.37
N ARG A 395 -0.51 -3.07 18.16
CA ARG A 395 -1.05 -4.38 17.77
C ARG A 395 -1.97 -4.99 18.82
N ASP A 396 -1.69 -4.75 20.09
CA ASP A 396 -2.52 -5.20 21.21
C ASP A 396 -3.87 -4.48 21.25
N GLU A 397 -3.92 -3.20 20.87
CA GLU A 397 -5.19 -2.47 20.69
C GLU A 397 -6.04 -3.07 19.57
N ILE A 398 -5.43 -3.41 18.43
CA ILE A 398 -6.16 -4.07 17.32
C ILE A 398 -6.76 -5.38 17.81
N LYS A 399 -5.99 -6.20 18.54
CA LYS A 399 -6.50 -7.47 19.10
C LYS A 399 -7.65 -7.23 20.09
N ARG A 400 -7.52 -6.24 20.98
CA ARG A 400 -8.58 -5.86 21.92
C ARG A 400 -9.84 -5.40 21.19
N ALA A 401 -9.71 -4.54 20.18
CA ALA A 401 -10.83 -4.05 19.37
C ALA A 401 -11.58 -5.21 18.70
N PHE A 402 -10.88 -6.17 18.06
CA PHE A 402 -11.52 -7.32 17.43
C PHE A 402 -12.25 -8.22 18.42
N ARG A 403 -11.65 -8.49 19.59
CA ARG A 403 -12.30 -9.24 20.66
C ARG A 403 -13.56 -8.53 21.15
N GLN A 404 -13.44 -7.27 21.53
CA GLN A 404 -14.52 -6.43 22.05
C GLN A 404 -15.69 -6.39 21.06
N LEU A 405 -15.42 -5.98 19.81
CA LEU A 405 -16.43 -5.79 18.78
C LEU A 405 -17.14 -7.09 18.37
N SER A 406 -16.41 -8.21 18.31
CA SER A 406 -17.02 -9.51 17.98
C SER A 406 -17.93 -10.00 19.12
N HIS A 407 -17.53 -9.82 20.37
CA HIS A 407 -18.33 -10.20 21.54
C HIS A 407 -19.56 -9.29 21.71
N GLU A 408 -19.43 -7.99 21.47
CA GLU A 408 -20.58 -7.07 21.47
C GLU A 408 -21.62 -7.46 20.41
N ARG A 409 -21.19 -7.78 19.19
CA ARG A 409 -22.10 -8.23 18.14
C ARG A 409 -22.77 -9.56 18.48
N ALA A 410 -22.04 -10.45 19.13
CA ALA A 410 -22.58 -11.69 19.65
C ALA A 410 -23.47 -11.48 20.89
N GLY A 411 -23.63 -10.27 21.42
CA GLY A 411 -24.37 -9.96 22.64
C GLY A 411 -23.76 -10.58 23.90
N LEU A 412 -22.46 -10.87 23.88
CA LEU A 412 -21.68 -11.37 25.02
C LEU A 412 -21.10 -10.23 25.87
N LEU A 413 -20.98 -9.04 25.29
CA LEU A 413 -20.57 -7.81 25.97
C LEU A 413 -21.57 -6.69 25.66
N ALA A 414 -21.81 -5.83 26.65
CA ALA A 414 -22.56 -4.61 26.43
C ALA A 414 -21.73 -3.62 25.59
N LYS A 415 -22.41 -2.83 24.75
CA LYS A 415 -21.76 -1.72 24.05
C LYS A 415 -21.29 -0.67 25.08
N PRO A 416 -20.11 -0.06 24.90
CA PRO A 416 -19.66 1.05 25.73
C PRO A 416 -20.72 2.17 25.74
N ALA A 417 -20.95 2.76 26.91
CA ALA A 417 -21.87 3.88 27.05
C ALA A 417 -21.46 5.08 26.18
N ASP A 418 -20.15 5.28 26.01
CA ASP A 418 -19.57 6.30 25.14
C ASP A 418 -18.51 5.68 24.21
N PRO A 419 -18.90 5.31 22.98
CA PRO A 419 -17.98 4.76 21.99
C PRO A 419 -16.88 5.72 21.54
N SER A 420 -17.01 7.04 21.78
CA SER A 420 -16.00 8.03 21.39
C SER A 420 -14.75 7.99 22.27
N LYS A 421 -14.83 7.34 23.44
CA LYS A 421 -13.71 7.12 24.36
C LYS A 421 -12.88 5.87 24.01
N SER A 422 -13.33 5.04 23.07
CA SER A 422 -12.56 3.90 22.58
C SER A 422 -11.34 4.35 21.77
N SER A 423 -10.34 3.49 21.56
CA SER A 423 -9.19 3.83 20.72
C SER A 423 -9.60 4.10 19.27
N ALA A 424 -8.80 4.87 18.54
CA ALA A 424 -9.12 5.25 17.16
C ALA A 424 -9.31 4.04 16.23
N VAL A 425 -8.56 2.95 16.44
CA VAL A 425 -8.73 1.72 15.66
C VAL A 425 -10.00 0.96 16.02
N GLU A 426 -10.44 0.97 17.28
CA GLU A 426 -11.75 0.42 17.64
C GLU A 426 -12.87 1.25 17.01
N GLN A 427 -12.78 2.59 17.07
CA GLN A 427 -13.74 3.49 16.43
C GLN A 427 -13.81 3.26 14.92
N LEU A 428 -12.67 3.05 14.25
CA LEU A 428 -12.60 2.71 12.83
C LEU A 428 -13.36 1.42 12.50
N TYR A 429 -13.08 0.32 13.21
CA TYR A 429 -13.74 -0.95 12.94
C TYR A 429 -15.23 -0.93 13.34
N ARG A 430 -15.58 -0.24 14.42
CA ARG A 430 -16.98 0.00 14.80
C ARG A 430 -17.74 0.74 13.71
N TYR A 431 -17.13 1.77 13.12
CA TYR A 431 -17.69 2.50 11.97
C TYR A 431 -17.90 1.57 10.78
N PHE A 432 -16.87 0.84 10.35
CA PHE A 432 -16.96 -0.05 9.19
C PHE A 432 -18.01 -1.16 9.33
N MET A 433 -18.18 -1.72 10.53
CA MET A 433 -19.23 -2.72 10.76
C MET A 433 -20.65 -2.17 10.68
N GLY A 434 -20.85 -0.88 10.94
CA GLY A 434 -22.16 -0.23 10.87
C GLY A 434 -22.47 0.43 9.52
N VAL A 435 -21.46 0.62 8.67
CA VAL A 435 -21.59 1.36 7.41
C VAL A 435 -22.59 0.71 6.46
N GLY A 436 -22.55 -0.61 6.27
CA GLY A 436 -23.48 -1.29 5.36
C GLY A 436 -24.94 -1.03 5.75
N ASP A 437 -25.27 -1.18 7.04
CA ASP A 437 -26.63 -0.95 7.53
C ASP A 437 -27.04 0.54 7.43
N GLN A 438 -26.10 1.45 7.63
CA GLN A 438 -26.34 2.88 7.47
C GLN A 438 -26.62 3.25 6.01
N VAL A 439 -25.83 2.73 5.07
CA VAL A 439 -26.01 2.96 3.64
C VAL A 439 -27.33 2.39 3.15
N GLU A 440 -27.70 1.19 3.61
CA GLU A 440 -29.01 0.61 3.33
C GLU A 440 -30.16 1.51 3.80
N ARG A 441 -30.08 2.04 5.02
CA ARG A 441 -31.08 3.01 5.53
C ARG A 441 -31.13 4.28 4.68
N ASP A 442 -29.98 4.81 4.26
CA ASP A 442 -29.92 6.04 3.46
C ASP A 442 -30.48 5.83 2.05
N ILE A 443 -30.21 4.67 1.43
CA ILE A 443 -30.87 4.26 0.19
C ILE A 443 -32.38 4.10 0.43
N GLY A 444 -32.78 3.50 1.56
CA GLY A 444 -34.18 3.30 1.93
C GLY A 444 -34.99 4.61 2.05
N LYS A 445 -34.36 5.71 2.44
CA LYS A 445 -35.00 7.04 2.43
C LYS A 445 -35.32 7.53 1.01
N ALA A 446 -34.58 7.08 -0.01
CA ALA A 446 -34.74 7.52 -1.39
C ALA A 446 -35.68 6.61 -2.20
N ILE A 447 -35.60 5.29 -1.99
CA ILE A 447 -36.30 4.30 -2.83
C ILE A 447 -37.23 3.35 -2.05
N GLY A 448 -37.41 3.61 -0.75
CA GLY A 448 -38.14 2.74 0.17
C GLY A 448 -37.27 1.63 0.78
N PRO A 449 -37.54 1.22 2.03
CA PRO A 449 -36.71 0.26 2.75
C PRO A 449 -36.66 -1.13 2.09
N ASP A 450 -37.79 -1.61 1.56
CA ASP A 450 -37.85 -2.95 0.94
C ASP A 450 -37.03 -3.05 -0.34
N LEU A 451 -37.02 -2.00 -1.17
CA LEU A 451 -36.21 -1.97 -2.38
C LEU A 451 -34.72 -1.78 -2.04
N ALA A 452 -34.38 -0.97 -1.05
CA ALA A 452 -33.01 -0.82 -0.54
C ALA A 452 -32.45 -2.16 -0.03
N ARG A 453 -33.29 -2.91 0.69
CA ARG A 453 -32.96 -4.24 1.20
C ARG A 453 -32.67 -5.23 0.06
N ARG A 454 -33.59 -5.34 -0.90
CA ARG A 454 -33.42 -6.17 -2.10
C ARG A 454 -32.19 -5.77 -2.92
N TYR A 455 -31.88 -4.47 -2.98
CA TYR A 455 -30.68 -3.95 -3.61
C TYR A 455 -29.40 -4.51 -2.98
N ARG A 456 -29.28 -4.42 -1.64
CA ARG A 456 -28.13 -4.96 -0.90
C ARG A 456 -28.05 -6.48 -1.05
N GLU A 457 -29.16 -7.20 -0.95
CA GLU A 457 -29.19 -8.67 -1.12
C GLU A 457 -28.76 -9.11 -2.52
N ALA A 458 -29.24 -8.44 -3.58
CA ALA A 458 -28.86 -8.72 -4.96
C ALA A 458 -27.35 -8.52 -5.19
N GLY A 459 -26.73 -7.55 -4.51
CA GLY A 459 -25.29 -7.34 -4.47
C GLY A 459 -24.52 -8.25 -3.53
N LYS A 460 -25.21 -9.04 -2.69
CA LYS A 460 -24.66 -9.76 -1.54
C LYS A 460 -23.93 -8.83 -0.56
N GLY A 461 -24.39 -7.59 -0.43
CA GLY A 461 -23.70 -6.47 0.22
C GLY A 461 -23.28 -5.40 -0.80
N PHE A 462 -22.54 -4.38 -0.35
CA PHE A 462 -22.19 -3.21 -1.17
C PHE A 462 -20.89 -3.32 -2.00
N GLY A 463 -20.63 -4.46 -2.63
CA GLY A 463 -19.50 -4.64 -3.56
C GLY A 463 -18.12 -4.80 -2.91
N SER A 464 -17.81 -4.06 -1.83
CA SER A 464 -16.63 -4.32 -1.00
C SER A 464 -17.01 -5.14 0.23
N GLN A 465 -16.55 -6.39 0.27
CA GLN A 465 -16.78 -7.31 1.38
C GLN A 465 -15.45 -7.58 2.09
N SER A 466 -15.44 -7.39 3.40
CA SER A 466 -14.23 -7.58 4.22
C SER A 466 -14.49 -8.57 5.35
N ARG A 467 -13.58 -9.54 5.45
CA ARG A 467 -13.51 -10.51 6.53
C ARG A 467 -12.14 -10.43 7.17
N SER A 468 -12.09 -10.30 8.48
CA SER A 468 -10.82 -10.27 9.19
C SER A 468 -10.95 -10.88 10.58
N SER A 469 -9.86 -11.47 11.07
CA SER A 469 -9.77 -12.11 12.38
C SER A 469 -8.43 -11.80 13.01
N TYR A 470 -8.43 -11.25 14.21
CA TYR A 470 -7.21 -10.96 14.96
C TYR A 470 -7.37 -11.31 16.44
N GLY A 471 -6.32 -11.86 17.04
CA GLY A 471 -6.09 -11.72 18.48
C GLY A 471 -6.79 -12.69 19.43
N CYS A 472 -7.76 -13.49 18.99
CA CYS A 472 -8.28 -14.55 19.86
C CYS A 472 -7.17 -15.60 20.13
N PRO A 473 -6.97 -16.01 21.40
CA PRO A 473 -6.09 -17.14 21.71
C PRO A 473 -6.63 -18.38 20.99
N LYS A 474 -5.70 -19.16 20.40
CA LYS A 474 -6.04 -20.46 19.83
C LYS A 474 -6.21 -21.50 20.92
#